data_AF-Q2JKK3-F1
#
_entry.id   AF-Q2JKK3-F1
#
_cell.length_a   1.000
_cell.length_b   1.000
_cell.length_c   1.000
_cell.angle_alpha   90.00
_cell.angle_beta   90.00
_cell.angle_gamma   90.00
#
_symmetry.space_group_name_H-M   'P 1'
#
loop_
_entity.id
_entity.type
_entity.pdbx_description
1 polymer ?
#
loop_
_entity_poly.entity_id
_entity_poly.type
_entity_poly.pdbx_seq_one_letter_code
_entity_poly.pdbx_strand_id
1 'polypeptide(L)'
;MSLQEQWAIARSRRVTQNRSLLSRSRQQRLEQHQALMVELGQRRQQRQEAIRHQTEQTRSQLQKLRQERAVRRSLDECSRSEAAAQRAKSVAESLARLEQERAAQLEVSRQQLQAFRANLTAAVEHLLSTYTQARQAMADKTQQARQSFCADLRQWVQALRQMARQELAQMAQEQQAQAQALRRSLATFRAELHKQVWGNGIPDLIPEPEVSTSSASSNSAVATAGETASDSTPVAEGQTPVEPSAPVSVSQPPGGLTTLEPPEVPPTVEKQVDPILDYVNKYVSDLQAQDPNLTLLQVIGDRERVRDLLARGAVDLGLDPSEILATLRRMVSGTVAV
;
A
#
# COMPACT_ATOMS: atom_id res chain seq x y z
N MET A 1 -41.38 -152.41 3.76
CA MET A 1 -41.04 -151.54 2.61
C MET A 1 -42.23 -151.39 1.68
N SER A 2 -43.29 -150.73 2.15
CA SER A 2 -44.40 -150.30 1.31
C SER A 2 -44.00 -149.11 0.44
N LEU A 3 -44.71 -148.88 -0.66
CA LEU A 3 -44.55 -147.65 -1.45
C LEU A 3 -44.78 -146.40 -0.59
N GLN A 4 -45.69 -146.46 0.39
CA GLN A 4 -46.03 -145.36 1.28
C GLN A 4 -44.84 -144.96 2.19
N GLU A 5 -44.07 -145.93 2.69
CA GLU A 5 -42.81 -145.70 3.42
C GLU A 5 -41.76 -145.02 2.52
N GLN A 6 -41.62 -145.48 1.28
CA GLN A 6 -40.69 -144.89 0.30
C GLN A 6 -41.07 -143.44 -0.04
N TRP A 7 -42.36 -143.15 -0.22
CA TRP A 7 -42.87 -141.80 -0.40
C TRP A 7 -42.65 -140.91 0.83
N ALA A 8 -42.81 -141.44 2.05
CA ALA A 8 -42.51 -140.69 3.27
C ALA A 8 -41.01 -140.35 3.40
N ILE A 9 -40.12 -141.30 3.10
CA ILE A 9 -38.66 -141.10 3.09
C ILE A 9 -38.24 -140.12 1.97
N ALA A 10 -38.85 -140.19 0.79
CA ALA A 10 -38.59 -139.24 -0.29
C ALA A 10 -39.08 -137.81 0.07
N ARG A 11 -40.25 -137.69 0.71
CA ARG A 11 -40.81 -136.40 1.14
C ARG A 11 -39.98 -135.76 2.25
N SER A 12 -39.54 -136.54 3.25
CA SER A 12 -38.68 -136.03 4.33
C SER A 12 -37.30 -135.60 3.81
N ARG A 13 -36.68 -136.37 2.89
CA ARG A 13 -35.44 -135.98 2.20
C ARG A 13 -35.57 -134.66 1.42
N ARG A 14 -36.68 -134.46 0.68
CA ARG A 14 -36.94 -133.17 0.00
C ARG A 14 -37.12 -132.01 0.99
N VAL A 15 -37.79 -132.25 2.13
CA VAL A 15 -37.97 -131.22 3.18
C VAL A 15 -36.64 -130.85 3.85
N THR A 16 -35.75 -131.80 4.15
CA THR A 16 -34.43 -131.49 4.74
C THR A 16 -33.50 -130.81 3.72
N GLN A 17 -33.53 -131.23 2.45
CA GLN A 17 -32.85 -130.53 1.35
C GLN A 17 -33.34 -129.08 1.23
N ASN A 18 -34.65 -128.85 1.09
CA ASN A 18 -35.20 -127.50 1.01
C ASN A 18 -34.90 -126.65 2.26
N ARG A 19 -34.96 -127.23 3.46
CA ARG A 19 -34.63 -126.52 4.71
C ARG A 19 -33.15 -126.10 4.75
N SER A 20 -32.23 -126.95 4.28
CA SER A 20 -30.79 -126.62 4.21
C SER A 20 -30.45 -125.61 3.11
N LEU A 21 -31.15 -125.66 1.96
CA LEU A 21 -31.02 -124.65 0.90
C LEU A 21 -31.55 -123.29 1.36
N LEU A 22 -32.69 -123.25 2.05
CA LEU A 22 -33.26 -122.03 2.61
C LEU A 22 -32.40 -121.45 3.75
N SER A 23 -31.81 -122.29 4.61
CA SER A 23 -30.89 -121.81 5.65
C SER A 23 -29.59 -121.25 5.04
N ARG A 24 -29.00 -121.92 4.05
CA ARG A 24 -27.84 -121.40 3.30
C ARG A 24 -28.16 -120.09 2.59
N SER A 25 -29.28 -119.99 1.89
CA SER A 25 -29.72 -118.75 1.23
C SER A 25 -29.98 -117.61 2.21
N ARG A 26 -30.54 -117.89 3.41
CA ARG A 26 -30.70 -116.89 4.47
C ARG A 26 -29.36 -116.44 5.04
N GLN A 27 -28.45 -117.38 5.31
CA GLN A 27 -27.11 -117.08 5.82
C GLN A 27 -26.30 -116.26 4.82
N GLN A 28 -26.26 -116.67 3.55
CA GLN A 28 -25.57 -115.94 2.48
C GLN A 28 -26.08 -114.49 2.33
N ARG A 29 -27.39 -114.25 2.47
CA ARG A 29 -27.95 -112.88 2.48
C ARG A 29 -27.53 -112.07 3.71
N LEU A 30 -27.37 -112.70 4.87
CA LEU A 30 -26.88 -112.02 6.08
C LEU A 30 -25.39 -111.68 5.94
N GLU A 31 -24.58 -112.59 5.39
CA GLU A 31 -23.15 -112.38 5.10
C GLU A 31 -22.96 -111.27 4.05
N GLN A 32 -23.75 -111.28 2.96
CA GLN A 32 -23.79 -110.19 1.97
C GLN A 32 -24.20 -108.85 2.58
N HIS A 33 -25.24 -108.83 3.44
CA HIS A 33 -25.66 -107.60 4.12
C HIS A 33 -24.59 -107.09 5.11
N GLN A 34 -23.92 -107.98 5.84
CA GLN A 34 -22.81 -107.62 6.72
C GLN A 34 -21.63 -107.04 5.94
N ALA A 35 -21.23 -107.67 4.82
CA ALA A 35 -20.20 -107.14 3.93
C ALA A 35 -20.54 -105.75 3.39
N LEU A 36 -21.77 -105.55 2.89
CA LEU A 36 -22.25 -104.25 2.40
C LEU A 36 -22.27 -103.19 3.51
N MET A 37 -22.63 -103.54 4.75
CA MET A 37 -22.58 -102.61 5.87
C MET A 37 -21.15 -102.24 6.28
N VAL A 38 -20.19 -103.17 6.19
CA VAL A 38 -18.76 -102.89 6.39
C VAL A 38 -18.22 -101.98 5.29
N GLU A 39 -18.54 -102.26 4.02
CA GLU A 39 -18.17 -101.38 2.89
C GLU A 39 -18.74 -99.98 3.04
N LEU A 40 -20.02 -99.84 3.41
CA LEU A 40 -20.65 -98.54 3.65
C LEU A 40 -20.03 -97.81 4.86
N GLY A 41 -19.59 -98.54 5.88
CA GLY A 41 -18.80 -98.01 6.99
C GLY A 41 -17.45 -97.44 6.53
N GLN A 42 -16.67 -98.23 5.79
CA GLN A 42 -15.37 -97.84 5.24
C GLN A 42 -15.50 -96.64 4.28
N ARG A 43 -16.46 -96.67 3.34
CA ARG A 43 -16.74 -95.55 2.42
C ARG A 43 -17.18 -94.28 3.15
N ARG A 44 -17.82 -94.38 4.33
CA ARG A 44 -18.12 -93.22 5.19
C ARG A 44 -16.87 -92.69 5.89
N GLN A 45 -16.02 -93.55 6.44
CA GLN A 45 -14.76 -93.18 7.08
C GLN A 45 -13.81 -92.48 6.09
N GLN A 46 -13.56 -93.09 4.93
CA GLN A 46 -12.74 -92.53 3.85
C GLN A 46 -13.22 -91.14 3.41
N ARG A 47 -14.55 -90.93 3.32
CA ARG A 47 -15.12 -89.61 3.00
C ARG A 47 -14.92 -88.60 4.13
N GLN A 48 -15.03 -89.01 5.39
CA GLN A 48 -14.76 -88.12 6.54
C GLN A 48 -13.28 -87.75 6.62
N GLU A 49 -12.37 -88.67 6.33
CA GLU A 49 -10.92 -88.43 6.28
C GLU A 49 -10.54 -87.49 5.12
N ALA A 50 -11.08 -87.72 3.92
CA ALA A 50 -10.91 -86.81 2.78
C ALA A 50 -11.42 -85.40 3.09
N ILE A 51 -12.58 -85.26 3.74
CA ILE A 51 -13.12 -83.96 4.19
C ILE A 51 -12.19 -83.32 5.25
N ARG A 52 -11.70 -84.09 6.23
CA ARG A 52 -10.76 -83.58 7.25
C ARG A 52 -9.52 -83.00 6.58
N HIS A 53 -8.85 -83.77 5.71
CA HIS A 53 -7.67 -83.31 4.98
C HIS A 53 -7.95 -82.10 4.09
N GLN A 54 -9.10 -82.01 3.42
CA GLN A 54 -9.49 -80.80 2.69
C GLN A 54 -9.69 -79.59 3.62
N THR A 55 -10.29 -79.77 4.81
CA THR A 55 -10.42 -78.68 5.79
C THR A 55 -9.08 -78.28 6.41
N GLU A 56 -8.14 -79.21 6.59
CA GLU A 56 -6.78 -78.94 7.08
C GLU A 56 -5.95 -78.19 6.03
N GLN A 57 -5.98 -78.65 4.77
CA GLN A 57 -5.32 -77.97 3.65
C GLN A 57 -5.85 -76.55 3.47
N THR A 58 -7.16 -76.35 3.39
CA THR A 58 -7.77 -75.00 3.25
C THR A 58 -7.51 -74.11 4.47
N ARG A 59 -7.53 -74.64 5.70
CA ARG A 59 -7.10 -73.90 6.91
C ARG A 59 -5.64 -73.44 6.80
N SER A 60 -4.73 -74.32 6.36
CA SER A 60 -3.31 -73.97 6.19
C SER A 60 -3.09 -72.90 5.11
N GLN A 61 -3.82 -72.97 3.99
CA GLN A 61 -3.80 -71.97 2.93
C GLN A 61 -4.33 -70.61 3.43
N LEU A 62 -5.44 -70.60 4.17
CA LEU A 62 -5.99 -69.39 4.77
C LEU A 62 -5.07 -68.80 5.85
N GLN A 63 -4.32 -69.63 6.59
CA GLN A 63 -3.28 -69.15 7.52
C GLN A 63 -2.13 -68.49 6.77
N LYS A 64 -1.59 -69.10 5.71
CA LYS A 64 -0.54 -68.51 4.86
C LYS A 64 -0.99 -67.19 4.24
N LEU A 65 -2.17 -67.15 3.62
CA LEU A 65 -2.74 -65.92 3.05
C LEU A 65 -2.99 -64.82 4.10
N ARG A 66 -3.28 -65.17 5.37
CA ARG A 66 -3.39 -64.19 6.47
C ARG A 66 -2.01 -63.67 6.88
N GLN A 67 -0.99 -64.53 6.97
CA GLN A 67 0.39 -64.14 7.26
C GLN A 67 0.96 -63.23 6.16
N GLU A 68 0.82 -63.62 4.89
CA GLU A 68 1.24 -62.81 3.73
C GLU A 68 0.58 -61.43 3.72
N ARG A 69 -0.74 -61.35 4.01
CA ARG A 69 -1.46 -60.08 4.10
C ARG A 69 -1.02 -59.23 5.30
N ALA A 70 -0.65 -59.84 6.42
CA ALA A 70 -0.12 -59.12 7.58
C ALA A 70 1.26 -58.53 7.28
N VAL A 71 2.17 -59.32 6.69
CA VAL A 71 3.50 -58.86 6.28
C VAL A 71 3.41 -57.74 5.24
N ARG A 72 2.55 -57.88 4.22
CA ARG A 72 2.33 -56.81 3.23
C ARG A 72 1.82 -55.52 3.88
N ARG A 73 0.84 -55.59 4.80
CA ARG A 73 0.37 -54.40 5.54
C ARG A 73 1.49 -53.71 6.31
N SER A 74 2.33 -54.45 7.04
CA SER A 74 3.46 -53.81 7.74
C SER A 74 4.46 -53.13 6.80
N LEU A 75 4.69 -53.69 5.59
CA LEU A 75 5.55 -53.06 4.58
C LEU A 75 4.87 -51.83 3.93
N ASP A 76 3.57 -51.90 3.67
CA ASP A 76 2.75 -50.78 3.19
C ASP A 76 2.71 -49.65 4.25
N GLU A 77 2.63 -49.98 5.54
CA GLU A 77 2.62 -49.03 6.66
C GLU A 77 4.00 -48.38 6.87
N CYS A 78 5.09 -49.14 6.82
CA CYS A 78 6.46 -48.62 6.83
C CYS A 78 6.68 -47.65 5.65
N SER A 79 6.47 -48.10 4.42
CA SER A 79 6.70 -47.27 3.22
C SER A 79 5.81 -46.00 3.18
N ARG A 80 4.56 -46.08 3.66
CA ARG A 80 3.70 -44.88 3.82
C ARG A 80 4.23 -43.91 4.87
N SER A 81 4.74 -44.41 6.00
CA SER A 81 5.29 -43.55 7.06
C SER A 81 6.61 -42.90 6.64
N GLU A 82 7.48 -43.62 5.91
CA GLU A 82 8.68 -43.07 5.27
C GLU A 82 8.34 -42.00 4.24
N ALA A 83 7.39 -42.26 3.33
CA ALA A 83 6.94 -41.28 2.35
C ALA A 83 6.21 -40.08 2.99
N ALA A 84 5.62 -40.22 4.17
CA ALA A 84 5.11 -39.10 4.96
C ALA A 84 6.25 -38.29 5.60
N ALA A 85 7.23 -38.96 6.21
CA ALA A 85 8.40 -38.33 6.82
C ALA A 85 9.29 -37.58 5.80
N GLN A 86 9.45 -38.12 4.58
CA GLN A 86 10.17 -37.45 3.49
C GLN A 86 9.44 -36.18 3.05
N ARG A 87 8.11 -36.21 2.90
CA ARG A 87 7.30 -35.02 2.58
C ARG A 87 7.31 -33.99 3.71
N ALA A 88 7.30 -34.43 4.97
CA ALA A 88 7.44 -33.53 6.12
C ALA A 88 8.80 -32.81 6.12
N LYS A 89 9.88 -33.52 5.78
CA LYS A 89 11.23 -32.92 5.62
C LYS A 89 11.27 -31.91 4.48
N SER A 90 10.79 -32.25 3.28
CA SER A 90 10.83 -31.32 2.14
C SER A 90 9.94 -30.08 2.34
N VAL A 91 8.84 -30.19 3.09
CA VAL A 91 8.03 -29.03 3.53
C VAL A 91 8.76 -28.21 4.59
N ALA A 92 9.42 -28.82 5.57
CA ALA A 92 10.22 -28.09 6.55
C ALA A 92 11.39 -27.34 5.89
N GLU A 93 12.07 -27.97 4.92
CA GLU A 93 13.14 -27.34 4.14
C GLU A 93 12.64 -26.18 3.26
N SER A 94 11.44 -26.28 2.66
CA SER A 94 10.89 -25.18 1.86
C SER A 94 10.40 -24.02 2.73
N LEU A 95 9.82 -24.29 3.90
CA LEU A 95 9.47 -23.27 4.88
C LEU A 95 10.71 -22.53 5.41
N ALA A 96 11.79 -23.25 5.77
CA ALA A 96 13.04 -22.64 6.21
C ALA A 96 13.68 -21.73 5.13
N ARG A 97 13.59 -22.12 3.84
CA ARG A 97 14.02 -21.25 2.73
C ARG A 97 13.15 -20.00 2.60
N LEU A 98 11.81 -20.14 2.67
CA LEU A 98 10.89 -19.00 2.63
C LEU A 98 11.07 -18.04 3.81
N GLU A 99 11.42 -18.55 5.00
CA GLU A 99 11.77 -17.72 6.16
C GLU A 99 13.08 -16.96 5.94
N GLN A 100 14.11 -17.62 5.40
CA GLN A 100 15.39 -16.98 5.06
C GLN A 100 15.25 -15.93 3.94
N GLU A 101 14.46 -16.22 2.90
CA GLU A 101 14.14 -15.29 1.82
C GLU A 101 13.38 -14.06 2.33
N ARG A 102 12.39 -14.25 3.22
CA ARG A 102 11.67 -13.15 3.88
C ARG A 102 12.58 -12.31 4.77
N ALA A 103 13.49 -12.94 5.52
CA ALA A 103 14.47 -12.22 6.34
C ALA A 103 15.37 -11.32 5.46
N ALA A 104 15.91 -11.86 4.37
CA ALA A 104 16.72 -11.09 3.42
C ALA A 104 15.93 -9.93 2.76
N GLN A 105 14.66 -10.15 2.39
CA GLN A 105 13.78 -9.11 1.85
C GLN A 105 13.49 -7.99 2.88
N LEU A 106 13.32 -8.35 4.16
CA LEU A 106 13.15 -7.38 5.25
C LEU A 106 14.43 -6.57 5.52
N GLU A 107 15.61 -7.18 5.40
CA GLU A 107 16.88 -6.46 5.51
C GLU A 107 17.10 -5.50 4.33
N VAL A 108 16.88 -5.94 3.09
CA VAL A 108 17.00 -5.10 1.90
C VAL A 108 16.02 -3.92 1.93
N SER A 109 14.75 -4.15 2.26
CA SER A 109 13.76 -3.08 2.38
C SER A 109 14.05 -2.12 3.54
N ARG A 110 14.59 -2.61 4.66
CA ARG A 110 15.09 -1.76 5.76
C ARG A 110 16.27 -0.88 5.31
N GLN A 111 17.23 -1.42 4.57
CA GLN A 111 18.35 -0.66 4.01
C GLN A 111 17.87 0.40 3.01
N GLN A 112 16.93 0.05 2.12
CA GLN A 112 16.30 1.00 1.19
C GLN A 112 15.60 2.15 1.93
N LEU A 113 14.82 1.85 2.98
CA LEU A 113 14.17 2.88 3.82
C LEU A 113 15.18 3.75 4.57
N GLN A 114 16.31 3.21 5.02
CA GLN A 114 17.39 3.98 5.65
C GLN A 114 18.09 4.89 4.64
N ALA A 115 18.44 4.39 3.46
CA ALA A 115 19.03 5.19 2.37
C ALA A 115 18.08 6.29 1.88
N PHE A 116 16.79 5.99 1.71
CA PHE A 116 15.78 6.97 1.34
C PHE A 116 15.64 8.08 2.39
N ARG A 117 15.64 7.74 3.68
CA ARG A 117 15.64 8.72 4.78
C ARG A 117 16.89 9.61 4.77
N ALA A 118 18.08 9.02 4.59
CA ALA A 118 19.34 9.77 4.51
C ALA A 118 19.38 10.73 3.30
N ASN A 119 18.85 10.27 2.15
CA ASN A 119 18.74 11.10 0.95
C ASN A 119 17.73 12.26 1.16
N LEU A 120 16.61 12.01 1.85
CA LEU A 120 15.66 13.07 2.21
C LEU A 120 16.25 14.09 3.19
N THR A 121 16.97 13.67 4.23
CA THR A 121 17.60 14.62 5.18
C THR A 121 18.65 15.46 4.47
N ALA A 122 19.53 14.85 3.66
CA ALA A 122 20.53 15.58 2.88
C ALA A 122 19.89 16.56 1.86
N ALA A 123 18.78 16.17 1.21
CA ALA A 123 18.06 17.06 0.29
C ALA A 123 17.41 18.25 1.01
N VAL A 124 16.83 18.03 2.21
CA VAL A 124 16.25 19.11 3.03
C VAL A 124 17.34 20.03 3.58
N GLU A 125 18.47 19.49 4.05
CA GLU A 125 19.65 20.26 4.49
C GLU A 125 20.23 21.11 3.34
N HIS A 126 20.29 20.56 2.12
CA HIS A 126 20.70 21.30 0.92
C HIS A 126 19.70 22.41 0.55
N LEU A 127 18.39 22.17 0.65
CA LEU A 127 17.37 23.17 0.37
C LEU A 127 17.38 24.30 1.42
N LEU A 128 17.56 23.96 2.69
CA LEU A 128 17.68 24.95 3.77
C LEU A 128 18.97 25.78 3.65
N SER A 129 20.12 25.14 3.39
CA SER A 129 21.38 25.86 3.22
C SER A 129 21.33 26.81 2.01
N THR A 130 20.88 26.35 0.84
CA THR A 130 20.71 27.22 -0.34
C THR A 130 19.71 28.36 -0.10
N TYR A 131 18.61 28.13 0.63
CA TYR A 131 17.70 29.21 1.04
C TYR A 131 18.38 30.23 1.96
N THR A 132 19.14 29.79 2.97
CA THR A 132 19.88 30.71 3.85
C THR A 132 20.94 31.52 3.10
N GLN A 133 21.66 30.90 2.17
CA GLN A 133 22.66 31.57 1.33
C GLN A 133 22.01 32.60 0.39
N ALA A 134 20.86 32.28 -0.22
CA ALA A 134 20.11 33.22 -1.04
C ALA A 134 19.60 34.42 -0.20
N ARG A 135 19.15 34.17 1.04
CA ARG A 135 18.70 35.21 1.97
C ARG A 135 19.84 36.12 2.42
N GLN A 136 21.03 35.57 2.69
CA GLN A 136 22.25 36.33 2.96
C GLN A 136 22.64 37.21 1.76
N ALA A 137 22.74 36.62 0.56
CA ALA A 137 23.08 37.37 -0.65
C ALA A 137 22.09 38.50 -1.00
N MET A 138 20.82 38.39 -0.61
CA MET A 138 19.85 39.50 -0.70
C MET A 138 20.06 40.56 0.40
N ALA A 139 20.40 40.16 1.63
CA ALA A 139 20.76 41.10 2.70
C ALA A 139 22.02 41.90 2.34
N ASP A 140 23.04 41.25 1.77
CA ASP A 140 24.30 41.90 1.39
C ASP A 140 24.09 42.89 0.23
N LYS A 141 23.35 42.48 -0.82
CA LYS A 141 22.98 43.37 -1.94
C LYS A 141 22.17 44.59 -1.48
N THR A 142 21.22 44.39 -0.56
CA THR A 142 20.41 45.52 -0.04
C THR A 142 21.18 46.42 0.92
N GLN A 143 22.16 45.89 1.67
CA GLN A 143 23.12 46.71 2.41
C GLN A 143 24.02 47.52 1.47
N GLN A 144 24.58 46.89 0.43
CA GLN A 144 25.44 47.57 -0.56
C GLN A 144 24.70 48.71 -1.27
N ALA A 145 23.47 48.47 -1.72
CA ALA A 145 22.64 49.49 -2.38
C ALA A 145 22.28 50.66 -1.44
N ARG A 146 22.07 50.40 -0.14
CA ARG A 146 21.90 51.46 0.88
C ARG A 146 23.19 52.25 1.10
N GLN A 147 24.34 51.57 1.13
CA GLN A 147 25.65 52.22 1.32
C GLN A 147 26.01 53.14 0.14
N SER A 148 25.78 52.71 -1.10
CA SER A 148 26.00 53.56 -2.28
C SER A 148 25.06 54.76 -2.29
N PHE A 149 23.75 54.56 -2.10
CA PHE A 149 22.78 55.65 -2.01
C PHE A 149 23.14 56.67 -0.92
N CYS A 150 23.60 56.22 0.25
CA CYS A 150 24.10 57.12 1.30
C CYS A 150 25.44 57.79 0.97
N ALA A 151 26.25 57.26 0.05
CA ALA A 151 27.43 57.94 -0.48
C ALA A 151 27.02 59.02 -1.51
N ASP A 152 26.12 58.69 -2.43
CA ASP A 152 25.61 59.58 -3.47
C ASP A 152 24.92 60.81 -2.86
N LEU A 153 24.06 60.60 -1.84
CA LEU A 153 23.45 61.68 -1.07
C LEU A 153 24.48 62.60 -0.39
N ARG A 154 25.58 62.04 0.15
CA ARG A 154 26.66 62.86 0.76
C ARG A 154 27.37 63.69 -0.31
N GLN A 155 27.64 63.13 -1.48
CA GLN A 155 28.25 63.86 -2.61
C GLN A 155 27.33 65.00 -3.07
N TRP A 156 26.03 64.74 -3.25
CA TRP A 156 25.06 65.75 -3.67
C TRP A 156 24.91 66.90 -2.65
N VAL A 157 24.84 66.58 -1.35
CA VAL A 157 24.83 67.59 -0.27
C VAL A 157 26.15 68.36 -0.22
N GLN A 158 27.30 67.75 -0.53
CA GLN A 158 28.58 68.46 -0.65
C GLN A 158 28.59 69.40 -1.87
N ALA A 159 28.07 68.96 -3.02
CA ALA A 159 27.97 69.78 -4.23
C ALA A 159 27.07 71.02 -4.01
N LEU A 160 25.88 70.84 -3.41
CA LEU A 160 25.01 71.97 -3.02
C LEU A 160 25.71 72.94 -2.07
N ARG A 161 26.46 72.43 -1.09
CA ARG A 161 27.26 73.26 -0.16
C ARG A 161 28.40 74.01 -0.87
N GLN A 162 28.91 73.50 -1.99
CA GLN A 162 29.89 74.22 -2.82
C GLN A 162 29.21 75.31 -3.66
N MET A 163 28.07 75.00 -4.31
CA MET A 163 27.28 75.97 -5.08
C MET A 163 26.85 77.16 -4.20
N ALA A 164 26.22 76.90 -3.06
CA ALA A 164 25.79 77.96 -2.13
C ALA A 164 26.97 78.82 -1.60
N ARG A 165 28.17 78.25 -1.47
CA ARG A 165 29.39 79.02 -1.13
C ARG A 165 29.88 79.88 -2.29
N GLN A 166 29.75 79.42 -3.53
CA GLN A 166 30.09 80.19 -4.73
C GLN A 166 29.11 81.36 -4.92
N GLU A 167 27.81 81.11 -4.77
CA GLU A 167 26.75 82.14 -4.81
C GLU A 167 26.97 83.21 -3.72
N LEU A 168 27.22 82.81 -2.47
CA LEU A 168 27.54 83.75 -1.38
C LEU A 168 28.84 84.54 -1.64
N ALA A 169 29.85 83.93 -2.27
CA ALA A 169 31.07 84.62 -2.65
C ALA A 169 30.85 85.61 -3.80
N GLN A 170 30.01 85.28 -4.79
CA GLN A 170 29.61 86.19 -5.87
C GLN A 170 28.82 87.38 -5.30
N MET A 171 27.79 87.14 -4.48
CA MET A 171 27.03 88.19 -3.79
C MET A 171 27.93 89.11 -2.94
N ALA A 172 28.94 88.56 -2.26
CA ALA A 172 29.91 89.36 -1.51
C ALA A 172 30.82 90.20 -2.41
N GLN A 173 31.26 89.67 -3.56
CA GLN A 173 32.03 90.43 -4.56
C GLN A 173 31.19 91.53 -5.21
N GLU A 174 29.92 91.27 -5.53
CA GLU A 174 28.98 92.26 -6.06
C GLU A 174 28.73 93.39 -5.05
N GLN A 175 28.49 93.07 -3.78
CA GLN A 175 28.35 94.07 -2.72
C GLN A 175 29.63 94.90 -2.55
N GLN A 176 30.83 94.28 -2.64
CA GLN A 176 32.09 95.02 -2.63
C GLN A 176 32.25 95.93 -3.87
N ALA A 177 31.86 95.46 -5.06
CA ALA A 177 31.91 96.25 -6.29
C ALA A 177 30.93 97.42 -6.25
N GLN A 178 29.71 97.22 -5.76
CA GLN A 178 28.71 98.26 -5.52
C GLN A 178 29.20 99.27 -4.47
N ALA A 179 29.74 98.81 -3.34
CA ALA A 179 30.33 99.68 -2.32
C ALA A 179 31.54 100.48 -2.85
N GLN A 180 32.37 99.90 -3.72
CA GLN A 180 33.43 100.62 -4.41
C GLN A 180 32.88 101.64 -5.42
N ALA A 181 31.82 101.30 -6.17
CA ALA A 181 31.17 102.22 -7.10
C ALA A 181 30.56 103.43 -6.37
N LEU A 182 29.89 103.20 -5.22
CA LEU A 182 29.39 104.25 -4.35
C LEU A 182 30.51 105.08 -3.71
N ARG A 183 31.63 104.46 -3.29
CA ARG A 183 32.83 105.20 -2.84
C ARG A 183 33.41 106.07 -3.95
N ARG A 184 33.45 105.57 -5.20
CA ARG A 184 33.91 106.33 -6.38
C ARG A 184 32.97 107.50 -6.69
N SER A 185 31.65 107.30 -6.70
CA SER A 185 30.70 108.39 -6.97
C SER A 185 30.65 109.43 -5.84
N LEU A 186 30.81 109.01 -4.58
CA LEU A 186 31.00 109.93 -3.45
C LEU A 186 32.34 110.68 -3.55
N ALA A 187 33.41 110.06 -4.07
CA ALA A 187 34.69 110.73 -4.30
C ALA A 187 34.63 111.74 -5.45
N THR A 188 33.97 111.41 -6.58
CA THR A 188 33.76 112.37 -7.67
C THR A 188 32.85 113.51 -7.24
N PHE A 189 31.75 113.23 -6.53
CA PHE A 189 30.86 114.26 -5.99
C PHE A 189 31.57 115.17 -4.97
N ARG A 190 32.44 114.62 -4.11
CA ARG A 190 33.31 115.42 -3.22
C ARG A 190 34.29 116.29 -4.02
N ALA A 191 34.91 115.77 -5.08
CA ALA A 191 35.82 116.53 -5.94
C ALA A 191 35.08 117.61 -6.76
N GLU A 192 33.83 117.37 -7.17
CA GLU A 192 32.96 118.35 -7.83
C GLU A 192 32.51 119.45 -6.87
N LEU A 193 32.06 119.10 -5.65
CA LEU A 193 31.80 120.08 -4.59
C LEU A 193 33.05 120.89 -4.24
N HIS A 194 34.23 120.26 -4.18
CA HIS A 194 35.49 120.97 -3.96
C HIS A 194 35.78 121.96 -5.10
N LYS A 195 35.56 121.57 -6.37
CA LYS A 195 35.70 122.48 -7.52
C LYS A 195 34.66 123.60 -7.56
N GLN A 196 33.44 123.35 -7.08
CA GLN A 196 32.35 124.34 -7.06
C GLN A 196 32.48 125.35 -5.91
N VAL A 197 32.95 124.92 -4.73
CA VAL A 197 33.05 125.76 -3.52
C VAL A 197 34.45 126.35 -3.35
N TRP A 198 35.50 125.66 -3.81
CA TRP A 198 36.93 126.01 -3.66
C TRP A 198 37.63 126.06 -5.03
N GLY A 199 37.05 126.78 -5.97
CA GLY A 199 37.49 126.80 -7.37
C GLY A 199 38.95 127.19 -7.57
N ASN A 200 39.75 126.24 -8.08
CA ASN A 200 41.13 126.42 -8.57
C ASN A 200 42.13 127.09 -7.60
N GLY A 201 42.26 126.58 -6.37
CA GLY A 201 43.41 126.91 -5.52
C GLY A 201 43.61 125.98 -4.33
N ILE A 202 44.89 125.63 -4.08
CA ILE A 202 45.47 124.81 -2.98
C ILE A 202 45.74 123.32 -3.35
N PRO A 203 46.93 122.73 -3.05
CA PRO A 203 47.32 121.38 -3.47
C PRO A 203 46.84 120.23 -2.55
N ASP A 204 47.16 119.00 -2.96
CA ASP A 204 46.77 117.73 -2.32
C ASP A 204 47.17 117.58 -0.84
N LEU A 205 46.27 116.96 -0.05
CA LEU A 205 46.63 116.16 1.12
C LEU A 205 45.80 114.87 1.17
N ILE A 206 46.50 113.73 1.17
CA ILE A 206 45.95 112.38 1.31
C ILE A 206 45.75 112.04 2.79
N PRO A 207 44.65 111.37 3.15
CA PRO A 207 44.68 110.40 4.27
C PRO A 207 44.48 108.96 3.79
N GLU A 208 45.39 108.07 4.22
CA GLU A 208 45.29 106.61 4.10
C GLU A 208 44.26 106.01 5.10
N PRO A 209 43.88 104.72 4.98
CA PRO A 209 42.71 104.17 5.68
C PRO A 209 43.01 103.32 6.93
N GLU A 210 42.44 103.73 8.06
CA GLU A 210 42.18 102.88 9.24
C GLU A 210 40.68 103.06 9.64
N VAL A 211 40.01 102.20 10.43
CA VAL A 211 40.44 101.27 11.49
C VAL A 211 39.66 99.95 11.42
N SER A 212 40.30 98.84 11.78
CA SER A 212 39.65 97.54 11.99
C SER A 212 38.89 97.48 13.33
N THR A 213 37.59 97.15 13.31
CA THR A 213 36.84 96.83 14.54
C THR A 213 36.29 95.41 14.52
N SER A 214 36.95 94.53 15.27
CA SER A 214 36.47 93.19 15.61
C SER A 214 35.21 93.26 16.47
N SER A 215 34.20 92.43 16.19
CA SER A 215 33.07 92.18 17.09
C SER A 215 32.66 90.71 17.03
N ALA A 216 32.81 90.01 18.15
CA ALA A 216 32.37 88.62 18.32
C ALA A 216 31.06 88.57 19.13
N SER A 217 30.10 87.80 18.64
CA SER A 217 28.88 87.38 19.36
C SER A 217 28.36 86.15 18.60
N SER A 218 28.46 84.89 19.03
CA SER A 218 28.32 84.27 20.37
C SER A 218 26.89 84.29 20.91
N ASN A 219 26.42 83.10 21.30
CA ASN A 219 25.03 82.77 21.67
C ASN A 219 24.06 82.77 20.46
N SER A 220 22.97 82.00 20.45
CA SER A 220 22.38 81.21 21.55
C SER A 220 22.14 79.75 21.16
N ALA A 221 22.32 78.83 22.11
CA ALA A 221 21.85 77.46 22.01
C ALA A 221 20.48 77.34 22.69
N VAL A 222 19.44 77.06 21.92
CA VAL A 222 18.10 76.78 22.44
C VAL A 222 17.80 75.30 22.20
N ALA A 223 17.77 74.53 23.29
CA ALA A 223 17.31 73.15 23.32
C ALA A 223 16.19 73.06 24.37
N THR A 224 14.96 72.76 23.95
CA THR A 224 13.80 72.74 24.85
C THR A 224 12.75 71.74 24.37
N ALA A 225 12.24 70.95 25.31
CA ALA A 225 11.00 70.17 25.29
C ALA A 225 10.65 69.39 23.98
N GLY A 226 10.85 68.07 24.03
CA GLY A 226 9.98 67.12 23.34
C GLY A 226 9.21 66.32 24.39
N GLU A 227 7.91 66.58 24.53
CA GLU A 227 7.04 65.89 25.50
C GLU A 227 5.59 65.86 24.97
N THR A 228 4.82 64.86 25.42
CA THR A 228 3.43 64.52 25.03
C THR A 228 3.22 64.06 23.58
N ALA A 229 2.19 63.31 23.21
CA ALA A 229 1.45 62.15 23.78
C ALA A 229 0.16 61.98 22.96
N SER A 230 -0.54 60.84 23.09
CA SER A 230 -1.88 60.58 22.52
C SER A 230 -1.97 60.54 20.98
N ASP A 231 -3.02 60.00 20.35
CA ASP A 231 -3.97 58.91 20.66
C ASP A 231 -4.78 58.61 19.37
N SER A 232 -5.33 57.40 19.20
CA SER A 232 -6.59 57.10 18.46
C SER A 232 -6.77 55.60 18.21
N THR A 233 -7.96 55.07 18.53
CA THR A 233 -8.47 53.75 18.09
C THR A 233 -9.74 53.95 17.26
N PRO A 234 -9.99 53.12 16.22
CA PRO A 234 -11.26 52.38 16.12
C PRO A 234 -11.13 50.98 15.46
N VAL A 235 -12.13 50.09 15.35
CA VAL A 235 -13.23 49.57 16.21
C VAL A 235 -14.03 48.53 15.36
N ALA A 236 -14.45 47.38 15.94
CA ALA A 236 -15.41 46.36 15.40
C ALA A 236 -15.01 45.63 14.08
N GLU A 237 -15.50 44.42 13.72
CA GLU A 237 -16.22 43.30 14.38
C GLU A 237 -15.87 41.97 13.61
N GLY A 238 -16.37 40.75 13.88
CA GLY A 238 -17.40 40.28 14.82
C GLY A 238 -17.82 38.79 14.68
N GLN A 239 -18.75 38.40 15.55
CA GLN A 239 -19.73 37.27 15.51
C GLN A 239 -19.37 35.85 14.95
N THR A 240 -18.90 34.97 15.85
CA THR A 240 -19.60 33.76 16.42
C THR A 240 -20.94 33.25 15.83
N PRO A 241 -21.43 32.02 16.18
CA PRO A 241 -20.77 30.71 16.49
C PRO A 241 -21.59 29.48 15.97
N VAL A 242 -21.46 28.32 16.65
CA VAL A 242 -22.41 27.16 16.83
C VAL A 242 -21.86 25.78 16.41
N GLU A 243 -22.17 24.78 17.23
CA GLU A 243 -21.65 23.40 17.23
C GLU A 243 -22.83 22.36 17.21
N PRO A 244 -22.77 21.18 17.87
CA PRO A 244 -22.80 19.85 17.23
C PRO A 244 -24.20 19.24 17.06
N SER A 245 -24.29 18.08 16.37
CA SER A 245 -24.93 16.85 16.91
C SER A 245 -24.89 15.63 15.96
N ALA A 246 -25.01 14.44 16.56
CA ALA A 246 -25.24 13.11 15.97
C ALA A 246 -25.80 12.19 17.09
N PRO A 247 -26.14 10.90 16.86
CA PRO A 247 -26.76 10.19 15.71
C PRO A 247 -28.09 9.49 16.15
N VAL A 248 -28.56 8.42 15.45
CA VAL A 248 -29.11 7.11 15.98
C VAL A 248 -30.26 6.47 15.14
N SER A 249 -30.12 5.15 14.85
CA SER A 249 -31.16 4.16 14.40
C SER A 249 -31.80 4.32 12.99
N VAL A 250 -32.42 3.32 12.33
CA VAL A 250 -33.14 2.08 12.76
C VAL A 250 -32.83 0.81 11.89
N SER A 251 -33.14 -0.36 12.45
CA SER A 251 -33.00 -1.81 12.09
C SER A 251 -33.39 -2.40 10.71
N GLN A 252 -32.51 -3.30 10.18
CA GLN A 252 -32.64 -4.80 10.08
C GLN A 252 -33.76 -5.52 9.21
N PRO A 253 -33.82 -6.89 9.04
CA PRO A 253 -33.80 -7.65 7.75
C PRO A 253 -35.09 -8.53 7.50
N PRO A 254 -35.16 -9.74 6.85
CA PRO A 254 -34.34 -10.57 5.89
C PRO A 254 -35.17 -11.03 4.62
N GLY A 255 -34.92 -12.06 3.77
CA GLY A 255 -33.76 -12.93 3.42
C GLY A 255 -34.06 -14.46 3.17
N GLY A 256 -33.92 -14.99 1.93
CA GLY A 256 -33.96 -16.44 1.52
C GLY A 256 -34.08 -16.65 -0.02
N LEU A 257 -33.32 -17.49 -0.78
CA LEU A 257 -33.07 -18.97 -0.83
C LEU A 257 -34.11 -19.78 -1.67
N THR A 258 -33.76 -20.49 -2.76
CA THR A 258 -33.49 -21.97 -2.87
C THR A 258 -33.28 -22.36 -4.38
N THR A 259 -32.10 -22.80 -4.88
CA THR A 259 -31.53 -24.19 -5.08
C THR A 259 -32.03 -25.03 -6.29
N LEU A 260 -31.12 -25.54 -7.17
CA LEU A 260 -31.04 -26.94 -7.71
C LEU A 260 -29.83 -27.20 -8.68
N GLU A 261 -29.70 -28.42 -9.25
CA GLU A 261 -28.46 -29.10 -9.73
C GLU A 261 -28.12 -29.12 -11.26
N PRO A 262 -26.89 -29.54 -11.68
CA PRO A 262 -26.36 -29.64 -13.08
C PRO A 262 -26.59 -31.07 -13.70
N PRO A 263 -25.88 -31.60 -14.75
CA PRO A 263 -24.77 -31.09 -15.62
C PRO A 263 -24.82 -31.42 -17.15
N GLU A 264 -23.87 -30.88 -17.95
CA GLU A 264 -23.10 -31.64 -18.99
C GLU A 264 -21.84 -30.88 -19.53
N VAL A 265 -21.20 -31.38 -20.60
CA VAL A 265 -19.77 -31.18 -20.99
C VAL A 265 -19.49 -30.16 -22.14
N PRO A 266 -18.22 -29.78 -22.47
CA PRO A 266 -17.89 -28.44 -22.98
C PRO A 266 -17.66 -28.32 -24.51
N PRO A 267 -17.66 -27.08 -25.04
CA PRO A 267 -16.94 -26.74 -26.27
C PRO A 267 -15.99 -25.52 -26.18
N THR A 268 -14.83 -25.68 -26.84
CA THR A 268 -14.11 -24.69 -27.69
C THR A 268 -13.59 -23.36 -27.11
N VAL A 269 -12.30 -23.10 -27.36
CA VAL A 269 -11.64 -21.79 -27.19
C VAL A 269 -12.01 -20.86 -28.35
N GLU A 270 -12.99 -19.98 -28.16
CA GLU A 270 -13.30 -18.90 -29.10
C GLU A 270 -13.20 -17.52 -28.45
N LYS A 271 -12.03 -16.88 -28.64
CA LYS A 271 -11.83 -15.43 -28.80
C LYS A 271 -12.70 -14.50 -27.92
N GLN A 272 -12.82 -14.82 -26.64
CA GLN A 272 -13.62 -14.04 -25.71
C GLN A 272 -13.04 -12.63 -25.56
N VAL A 273 -13.88 -11.62 -25.80
CA VAL A 273 -13.78 -10.36 -25.07
C VAL A 273 -14.05 -10.73 -23.61
N ASP A 274 -13.12 -10.43 -22.69
CA ASP A 274 -13.19 -10.89 -21.30
C ASP A 274 -14.61 -10.60 -20.74
N PRO A 275 -15.45 -11.61 -20.43
CA PRO A 275 -16.88 -11.39 -20.15
C PRO A 275 -17.12 -10.53 -18.89
N ILE A 276 -16.11 -10.49 -18.02
CA ILE A 276 -16.02 -9.61 -16.86
C ILE A 276 -15.99 -8.13 -17.27
N LEU A 277 -15.27 -7.76 -18.34
CA LEU A 277 -15.21 -6.38 -18.85
C LEU A 277 -16.59 -5.93 -19.34
N ASP A 278 -17.27 -6.77 -20.13
CA ASP A 278 -18.61 -6.49 -20.64
C ASP A 278 -19.64 -6.35 -19.51
N TYR A 279 -19.52 -7.17 -18.45
CA TYR A 279 -20.36 -7.05 -17.26
C TYR A 279 -20.10 -5.75 -16.49
N VAL A 280 -18.83 -5.40 -16.24
CA VAL A 280 -18.45 -4.14 -15.55
C VAL A 280 -18.92 -2.93 -16.36
N ASN A 281 -18.73 -2.94 -17.68
CA ASN A 281 -19.17 -1.86 -18.55
C ASN A 281 -20.71 -1.69 -18.53
N LYS A 282 -21.48 -2.80 -18.53
CA LYS A 282 -22.94 -2.75 -18.38
C LYS A 282 -23.36 -2.19 -17.03
N TYR A 283 -22.83 -2.71 -15.92
CA TYR A 283 -23.14 -2.20 -14.57
C TYR A 283 -22.83 -0.71 -14.41
N VAL A 284 -21.70 -0.23 -14.97
CA VAL A 284 -21.36 1.21 -14.97
C VAL A 284 -22.32 2.01 -15.86
N SER A 285 -22.77 1.45 -16.99
CA SER A 285 -23.77 2.09 -17.86
C SER A 285 -25.14 2.19 -17.18
N ASP A 286 -25.55 1.15 -16.45
CA ASP A 286 -26.81 1.10 -15.68
C ASP A 286 -26.80 2.10 -14.50
N LEU A 287 -25.63 2.36 -13.92
CA LEU A 287 -25.44 3.44 -12.94
C LEU A 287 -25.37 4.82 -13.60
N GLN A 288 -24.75 4.97 -14.78
CA GLN A 288 -24.72 6.23 -15.54
C GLN A 288 -26.11 6.66 -16.04
N ALA A 289 -27.00 5.70 -16.28
CA ALA A 289 -28.41 5.96 -16.57
C ALA A 289 -29.19 6.56 -15.37
N GLN A 290 -28.60 6.52 -14.16
CA GLN A 290 -29.15 7.12 -12.94
C GLN A 290 -28.39 8.40 -12.57
N ASP A 291 -27.04 8.35 -12.55
CA ASP A 291 -26.12 9.45 -12.28
C ASP A 291 -25.24 9.73 -13.52
N PRO A 292 -25.59 10.66 -14.43
CA PRO A 292 -24.87 10.85 -15.71
C PRO A 292 -23.44 11.39 -15.57
N ASN A 293 -23.04 11.84 -14.38
CA ASN A 293 -21.67 12.28 -14.07
C ASN A 293 -20.77 11.15 -13.55
N LEU A 294 -21.29 9.93 -13.36
CA LEU A 294 -20.58 8.87 -12.65
C LEU A 294 -19.54 8.19 -13.55
N THR A 295 -18.27 8.26 -13.18
CA THR A 295 -17.17 7.62 -13.93
C THR A 295 -16.78 6.27 -13.33
N LEU A 296 -16.16 5.39 -14.13
CA LEU A 296 -15.60 4.11 -13.68
C LEU A 296 -14.67 4.27 -12.47
N LEU A 297 -13.84 5.32 -12.44
CA LEU A 297 -12.96 5.63 -11.32
C LEU A 297 -13.74 5.98 -10.04
N GLN A 298 -14.90 6.62 -10.16
CA GLN A 298 -15.75 6.96 -9.01
C GLN A 298 -16.55 5.76 -8.51
N VAL A 299 -17.07 4.91 -9.41
CA VAL A 299 -17.66 3.60 -9.05
C VAL A 299 -16.65 2.73 -8.30
N ILE A 300 -15.35 2.83 -8.63
CA ILE A 300 -14.27 2.07 -7.97
C ILE A 300 -13.75 2.75 -6.69
N GLY A 301 -13.90 4.08 -6.55
CA GLY A 301 -13.66 4.79 -5.29
C GLY A 301 -14.74 4.53 -4.23
N ASP A 302 -16.00 4.41 -4.67
CA ASP A 302 -17.15 4.15 -3.81
C ASP A 302 -17.16 2.69 -3.32
N ARG A 303 -16.60 2.46 -2.12
CA ARG A 303 -16.48 1.13 -1.48
C ARG A 303 -17.76 0.28 -1.52
N GLU A 304 -18.92 0.91 -1.39
CA GLU A 304 -20.23 0.23 -1.39
C GLU A 304 -20.65 -0.19 -2.81
N ARG A 305 -20.42 0.66 -3.83
CA ARG A 305 -20.64 0.33 -5.24
C ARG A 305 -19.70 -0.77 -5.72
N VAL A 306 -18.42 -0.77 -5.30
CA VAL A 306 -17.50 -1.89 -5.52
C VAL A 306 -18.03 -3.17 -4.88
N ARG A 307 -18.48 -3.11 -3.62
CA ARG A 307 -19.01 -4.29 -2.92
C ARG A 307 -20.22 -4.88 -3.65
N ASP A 308 -21.14 -4.04 -4.11
CA ASP A 308 -22.33 -4.47 -4.84
C ASP A 308 -21.99 -5.04 -6.22
N LEU A 309 -21.07 -4.43 -6.96
CA LEU A 309 -20.58 -4.96 -8.24
C LEU A 309 -19.90 -6.33 -8.07
N LEU A 310 -19.12 -6.52 -7.00
CA LEU A 310 -18.49 -7.82 -6.70
C LEU A 310 -19.51 -8.86 -6.23
N ALA A 311 -20.50 -8.47 -5.43
CA ALA A 311 -21.54 -9.37 -4.94
C ALA A 311 -22.48 -9.83 -6.07
N ARG A 312 -22.91 -8.91 -6.95
CA ARG A 312 -23.74 -9.24 -8.11
C ARG A 312 -22.93 -9.97 -9.17
N GLY A 313 -21.73 -9.48 -9.51
CA GLY A 313 -20.88 -10.12 -10.53
C GLY A 313 -20.48 -11.56 -10.18
N ALA A 314 -20.25 -11.87 -8.90
CA ALA A 314 -19.98 -13.25 -8.46
C ALA A 314 -21.22 -14.16 -8.58
N VAL A 315 -22.43 -13.62 -8.44
CA VAL A 315 -23.69 -14.36 -8.60
C VAL A 315 -24.07 -14.51 -10.07
N ASP A 316 -23.96 -13.43 -10.86
CA ASP A 316 -24.41 -13.36 -12.25
C ASP A 316 -23.44 -14.05 -13.23
N LEU A 317 -22.14 -14.06 -12.92
CA LEU A 317 -21.10 -14.73 -13.74
C LEU A 317 -20.66 -16.08 -13.17
N GLY A 318 -20.97 -16.37 -11.90
CA GLY A 318 -20.49 -17.57 -11.20
C GLY A 318 -18.97 -17.58 -10.93
N LEU A 319 -18.32 -16.42 -10.99
CA LEU A 319 -16.86 -16.26 -10.85
C LEU A 319 -16.46 -15.79 -9.45
N ASP A 320 -15.22 -16.08 -9.06
CA ASP A 320 -14.68 -15.59 -7.79
C ASP A 320 -14.57 -14.05 -7.81
N PRO A 321 -14.98 -13.34 -6.73
CA PRO A 321 -14.88 -11.87 -6.67
C PRO A 321 -13.42 -11.37 -6.77
N SER A 322 -12.45 -12.24 -6.52
CA SER A 322 -11.01 -12.02 -6.75
C SER A 322 -10.67 -11.75 -8.23
N GLU A 323 -11.32 -12.43 -9.16
CA GLU A 323 -11.08 -12.30 -10.61
C GLU A 323 -11.69 -11.02 -11.16
N ILE A 324 -12.87 -10.66 -10.65
CA ILE A 324 -13.53 -9.38 -10.93
C ILE A 324 -12.66 -8.22 -10.38
N LEU A 325 -12.13 -8.33 -9.15
CA LEU A 325 -11.16 -7.38 -8.60
C LEU A 325 -9.86 -7.28 -9.43
N ALA A 326 -9.33 -8.39 -9.93
CA ALA A 326 -8.14 -8.37 -10.79
C ALA A 326 -8.43 -7.64 -12.11
N THR A 327 -9.61 -7.87 -12.68
CA THR A 327 -10.05 -7.24 -13.94
C THR A 327 -10.32 -5.75 -13.77
N LEU A 328 -11.00 -5.33 -12.69
CA LEU A 328 -11.21 -3.92 -12.35
C LEU A 328 -9.87 -3.18 -12.18
N ARG A 329 -8.89 -3.79 -11.51
CA ARG A 329 -7.53 -3.23 -11.39
C ARG A 329 -6.87 -3.06 -12.75
N ARG A 330 -7.00 -4.06 -13.65
CA ARG A 330 -6.49 -4.01 -15.03
C ARG A 330 -7.15 -2.88 -15.83
N MET A 331 -8.46 -2.66 -15.69
CA MET A 331 -9.18 -1.54 -16.32
C MET A 331 -8.65 -0.19 -15.79
N VAL A 332 -8.57 -0.01 -14.47
CA VAL A 332 -8.08 1.24 -13.86
C VAL A 332 -6.65 1.55 -14.28
N SER A 333 -5.74 0.56 -14.21
CA SER A 333 -4.36 0.72 -14.70
C SER A 333 -4.28 1.01 -16.20
N GLY A 334 -5.24 0.56 -17.01
CA GLY A 334 -5.34 0.95 -18.41
C GLY A 334 -5.82 2.40 -18.59
N THR A 335 -6.84 2.83 -17.83
CA THR A 335 -7.41 4.20 -17.93
C THR A 335 -6.54 5.30 -17.32
N VAL A 336 -5.56 4.95 -16.47
CA VAL A 336 -4.62 5.89 -15.82
C VAL A 336 -3.28 5.97 -16.57
N ALA A 337 -3.11 5.19 -17.65
CA ALA A 337 -1.90 5.15 -18.47
C ALA A 337 -2.03 5.91 -19.81
N VAL A 338 -2.93 6.90 -19.87
CA VAL A 338 -3.23 7.77 -21.03
C VAL A 338 -3.20 9.23 -20.60
#